data_AF-A0A6L5NZ84-F1
#
_entry.id   AF-A0A6L5NZ84-F1
#
_cell.length_a   1.000
_cell.length_b   1.000
_cell.length_c   1.000
_cell.angle_alpha   90.00
_cell.angle_beta   90.00
_cell.angle_gamma   90.00
#
_symmetry.space_group_name_H-M   'P 1'
#
loop_
_entity.id
_entity.type
_entity.pdbx_description
1 polymer ?
#
loop_
_entity_poly.entity_id
_entity_poly.type
_entity_poly.pdbx_seq_one_letter_code
_entity_poly.pdbx_strand_id
1 'polypeptide(L)'
;MKILNTFIGLGLGLLSVSAFAVEQVDVLFLVEPKAYESVNKEDLNKLIEAQISTANSIHNNAGTGINYHEIAVVPWVDNSVGDNIEQGQSFVGSSGDIMYSIPYSETQYNEAFPSLPIHYNNLMNSLAKKYHADNVVFIASPSSRNVGDVTQIGNAIQSWGVVVTLGGLQNSSTLLTHEWGHNLGLGHTSEEECSKKQYVMCAIASESPDTAFIESDVKDMKGVMDGTIDPYSTNPWVLDHRLLSHYSTPMKKLVNVNLSIEKTILDYTINSTEVVLELSEPLDHEVSIELYTESINAIYGVNYDKDIYHRVTFAPGETKKRIDANVTHTGKDVSFKIGARRGLDLNDSNVVTVTVKSNPKLKVEVKTGKSSKDSGGSLGFYSLFGLLLLSFLRKTNTNV
;
A
#
# COMPACT_ATOMS: atom_id res chain seq x y z
N MET A 1 -43.37 -64.35 -25.73
CA MET A 1 -43.25 -63.43 -24.59
C MET A 1 -41.93 -63.67 -23.88
N LYS A 2 -40.92 -62.84 -24.16
CA LYS A 2 -39.72 -62.68 -23.32
C LYS A 2 -39.39 -61.19 -23.29
N ILE A 3 -39.35 -60.66 -22.08
CA ILE A 3 -39.25 -59.25 -21.75
C ILE A 3 -37.80 -58.79 -21.99
N LEU A 4 -37.66 -57.64 -22.64
CA LEU A 4 -36.41 -56.97 -22.96
C LEU A 4 -35.92 -56.21 -21.72
N ASN A 5 -34.71 -56.51 -21.24
CA ASN A 5 -34.03 -55.75 -20.20
C ASN A 5 -33.38 -54.51 -20.82
N THR A 6 -33.87 -53.33 -20.48
CA THR A 6 -33.20 -52.05 -20.71
C THR A 6 -32.54 -51.62 -19.40
N PHE A 7 -31.21 -51.69 -19.35
CA PHE A 7 -30.41 -51.13 -18.26
C PHE A 7 -30.23 -49.63 -18.50
N ILE A 8 -30.82 -48.80 -17.65
CA ILE A 8 -30.58 -47.35 -17.60
C ILE A 8 -29.38 -47.14 -16.67
N GLY A 9 -28.24 -46.79 -17.25
CA GLY A 9 -27.08 -46.29 -16.51
C GLY A 9 -27.33 -44.87 -16.06
N LEU A 10 -27.76 -44.68 -14.80
CA LEU A 10 -27.71 -43.40 -14.12
C LEU A 10 -26.25 -43.09 -13.77
N GLY A 11 -25.58 -42.36 -14.66
CA GLY A 11 -24.35 -41.67 -14.32
C GLY A 11 -24.67 -40.52 -13.37
N LEU A 12 -24.47 -40.74 -12.07
CA LEU A 12 -24.34 -39.68 -11.08
C LEU A 12 -23.09 -38.87 -11.43
N GLY A 13 -23.27 -37.85 -12.28
CA GLY A 13 -22.31 -36.77 -12.39
C GLY A 13 -22.24 -36.06 -11.05
N LEU A 14 -21.19 -36.34 -10.28
CA LEU A 14 -20.75 -35.47 -9.20
C LEU A 14 -20.55 -34.08 -9.82
N LEU A 15 -21.53 -33.20 -9.62
CA LEU A 15 -21.33 -31.77 -9.80
C LEU A 15 -20.24 -31.39 -8.80
N SER A 16 -19.01 -31.25 -9.28
CA SER A 16 -17.91 -30.68 -8.53
C SER A 16 -18.38 -29.32 -8.05
N VAL A 17 -18.60 -29.21 -6.74
CA VAL A 17 -18.89 -27.95 -6.07
C VAL A 17 -17.75 -27.02 -6.47
N SER A 18 -18.15 -25.88 -7.03
CA SER A 18 -17.30 -24.82 -7.58
C SER A 18 -16.01 -24.67 -6.78
N ALA A 19 -14.87 -24.75 -7.49
CA ALA A 19 -13.63 -24.16 -7.00
C ALA A 19 -13.97 -22.74 -6.56
N PHE A 20 -13.81 -22.44 -5.27
CA PHE A 20 -14.04 -21.11 -4.73
C PHE A 20 -13.29 -20.12 -5.62
N ALA A 21 -14.04 -19.16 -6.16
CA ALA A 21 -13.44 -18.07 -6.91
C ALA A 21 -12.38 -17.43 -6.01
N VAL A 22 -11.21 -17.14 -6.59
CA VAL A 22 -10.15 -16.38 -5.95
C VAL A 22 -10.78 -15.23 -5.16
N GLU A 23 -10.64 -15.25 -3.84
CA GLU A 23 -11.20 -14.19 -3.00
C GLU A 23 -10.33 -12.95 -3.18
N GLN A 24 -10.89 -11.96 -3.87
CA GLN A 24 -10.33 -10.64 -3.94
C GLN A 24 -10.75 -9.88 -2.68
N VAL A 25 -9.80 -9.23 -2.01
CA VAL A 25 -10.03 -8.36 -0.85
C VAL A 25 -9.64 -6.94 -1.24
N ASP A 26 -10.62 -6.08 -1.46
CA ASP A 26 -10.45 -4.66 -1.79
C ASP A 26 -10.11 -3.85 -0.52
N VAL A 27 -8.93 -3.21 -0.51
CA VAL A 27 -8.35 -2.58 0.69
C VAL A 27 -8.27 -1.05 0.54
N LEU A 28 -8.92 -0.34 1.45
CA LEU A 28 -8.81 1.11 1.61
C LEU A 28 -7.68 1.46 2.58
N PHE A 29 -6.77 2.34 2.19
CA PHE A 29 -5.74 2.87 3.08
C PHE A 29 -6.10 4.29 3.53
N LEU A 30 -6.14 4.50 4.85
CA LEU A 30 -6.34 5.79 5.50
C LEU A 30 -5.01 6.21 6.12
N VAL A 31 -4.53 7.42 5.84
CA VAL A 31 -3.18 7.84 6.24
C VAL A 31 -3.23 9.15 7.01
N GLU A 32 -2.70 9.17 8.23
CA GLU A 32 -2.64 10.40 9.03
C GLU A 32 -1.77 11.48 8.37
N PRO A 33 -2.11 12.78 8.55
CA PRO A 33 -1.31 13.88 8.05
C PRO A 33 0.18 13.80 8.41
N LYS A 34 0.53 13.51 9.67
CA LYS A 34 1.93 13.37 10.11
C LYS A 34 2.65 12.22 9.40
N ALA A 35 1.96 11.12 9.09
CA ALA A 35 2.55 10.04 8.30
C ALA A 35 2.89 10.54 6.89
N TYR A 36 1.97 11.23 6.23
CA TYR A 36 2.22 11.87 4.93
C TYR A 36 3.31 12.94 4.94
N GLU A 37 3.48 13.66 6.05
CA GLU A 37 4.57 14.65 6.20
C GLU A 37 5.94 13.99 6.36
N SER A 38 5.97 12.78 6.93
CA SER A 38 7.21 12.06 7.26
C SER A 38 7.78 11.20 6.13
N VAL A 39 6.98 10.88 5.10
CA VAL A 39 7.40 10.12 3.92
C VAL A 39 6.81 10.74 2.67
N ASN A 40 7.56 10.78 1.57
CA ASN A 40 6.96 11.25 0.33
C ASN A 40 5.86 10.28 -0.15
N LYS A 41 4.85 10.81 -0.83
CA LYS A 41 3.66 10.06 -1.22
C LYS A 41 3.97 8.85 -2.12
N GLU A 42 4.94 9.00 -3.02
CA GLU A 42 5.35 7.94 -3.95
C GLU A 42 5.99 6.76 -3.20
N ASP A 43 6.87 7.03 -2.23
CA ASP A 43 7.54 6.02 -1.43
C ASP A 43 6.56 5.33 -0.48
N LEU A 44 5.58 6.05 0.08
CA LEU A 44 4.50 5.44 0.84
C LEU A 44 3.68 4.47 -0.02
N ASN A 45 3.33 4.87 -1.23
CA ASN A 45 2.53 4.03 -2.11
C ASN A 45 3.34 2.82 -2.62
N LYS A 46 4.64 2.98 -2.90
CA LYS A 46 5.55 1.84 -3.15
C LYS A 46 5.63 0.89 -1.96
N LEU A 47 5.63 1.43 -0.74
CA LEU A 47 5.65 0.64 0.48
C LEU A 47 4.37 -0.18 0.64
N ILE A 48 3.20 0.44 0.43
CA ILE A 48 1.90 -0.24 0.43
C ILE A 48 1.86 -1.34 -0.65
N GLU A 49 2.33 -1.05 -1.86
CA GLU A 49 2.43 -2.03 -2.95
C GLU A 49 3.32 -3.22 -2.61
N ALA A 50 4.48 -2.95 -2.00
CA ALA A 50 5.39 -4.01 -1.56
C ALA A 50 4.72 -4.92 -0.53
N GLN A 51 3.94 -4.37 0.42
CA GLN A 51 3.20 -5.13 1.41
C GLN A 51 2.10 -6.00 0.77
N ILE A 52 1.29 -5.42 -0.12
CA ILE A 52 0.23 -6.15 -0.84
C ILE A 52 0.81 -7.26 -1.71
N SER A 53 1.86 -6.96 -2.48
CA SER A 53 2.55 -7.93 -3.32
C SER A 53 3.12 -9.09 -2.47
N THR A 54 3.73 -8.76 -1.33
CA THR A 54 4.24 -9.75 -0.37
C THR A 54 3.11 -10.61 0.17
N ALA A 55 2.02 -10.01 0.65
CA ALA A 55 0.86 -10.75 1.15
C ALA A 55 0.27 -11.69 0.09
N ASN A 56 0.04 -11.20 -1.12
CA ASN A 56 -0.48 -12.01 -2.22
C ASN A 56 0.45 -13.18 -2.57
N SER A 57 1.77 -12.94 -2.59
CA SER A 57 2.76 -14.00 -2.79
C SER A 57 2.65 -15.08 -1.71
N ILE A 58 2.58 -14.68 -0.43
CA ILE A 58 2.45 -15.59 0.71
C ILE A 58 1.16 -16.41 0.61
N HIS A 59 0.02 -15.76 0.38
CA HIS A 59 -1.28 -16.41 0.28
C HIS A 59 -1.38 -17.37 -0.91
N ASN A 60 -0.78 -17.02 -2.05
CA ASN A 60 -0.71 -17.86 -3.23
C ASN A 60 0.20 -19.08 -2.99
N ASN A 61 1.37 -18.90 -2.36
CA ASN A 61 2.27 -20.00 -2.01
C ASN A 61 1.63 -20.96 -0.97
N ALA A 62 0.85 -20.42 -0.04
CA ALA A 62 0.07 -21.21 0.91
C ALA A 62 -1.16 -21.89 0.28
N GLY A 63 -1.51 -21.55 -0.96
CA GLY A 63 -2.69 -22.09 -1.65
C GLY A 63 -4.01 -21.72 -0.97
N THR A 64 -4.08 -20.54 -0.35
CA THR A 64 -5.31 -19.99 0.24
C THR A 64 -6.20 -19.35 -0.82
N GLY A 65 -5.62 -18.80 -1.89
CA GLY A 65 -6.35 -18.15 -2.99
C GLY A 65 -6.81 -16.72 -2.68
N ILE A 66 -6.42 -16.16 -1.54
CA ILE A 66 -6.70 -14.76 -1.16
C ILE A 66 -5.78 -13.82 -1.94
N ASN A 67 -6.35 -12.75 -2.51
CA ASN A 67 -5.61 -11.69 -3.18
C ASN A 67 -6.11 -10.31 -2.74
N TYR A 68 -5.25 -9.55 -2.06
CA TYR A 68 -5.52 -8.17 -1.68
C TYR A 68 -5.31 -7.23 -2.86
N HIS A 69 -6.16 -6.23 -2.96
CA HIS A 69 -6.13 -5.22 -4.01
C HIS A 69 -6.32 -3.84 -3.38
N GLU A 70 -5.36 -2.94 -3.59
CA GLU A 70 -5.50 -1.56 -3.11
C GLU A 70 -6.53 -0.80 -3.96
N ILE A 71 -7.60 -0.31 -3.33
CA ILE A 71 -8.58 0.52 -4.03
C ILE A 71 -8.24 2.01 -3.99
N ALA A 72 -7.73 2.49 -2.86
CA ALA A 72 -7.38 3.89 -2.67
C ALA A 72 -6.50 4.09 -1.44
N VAL A 73 -5.62 5.09 -1.52
CA VAL A 73 -5.01 5.74 -0.35
C VAL A 73 -5.67 7.11 -0.15
N VAL A 74 -6.12 7.41 1.07
CA VAL A 74 -6.87 8.62 1.40
C VAL A 74 -6.28 9.27 2.64
N PRO A 75 -6.05 10.60 2.64
CA PRO A 75 -5.65 11.32 3.84
C PRO A 75 -6.75 11.26 4.90
N TRP A 76 -6.33 10.98 6.12
CA TRP A 76 -7.17 11.11 7.30
C TRP A 76 -7.29 12.56 7.74
N VAL A 77 -8.29 12.83 8.58
CA VAL A 77 -8.64 14.19 9.00
C VAL A 77 -7.70 14.75 10.05
N ASP A 78 -7.08 13.91 10.88
CA ASP A 78 -6.18 14.31 11.96
C ASP A 78 -5.14 13.22 12.30
N ASN A 79 -4.38 13.44 13.38
CA ASN A 79 -3.35 12.55 13.90
C ASN A 79 -3.75 11.84 15.21
N SER A 80 -5.05 11.67 15.44
CA SER A 80 -5.56 11.18 16.73
C SER A 80 -4.98 9.82 17.15
N VAL A 81 -4.76 8.90 16.21
CA VAL A 81 -4.18 7.59 16.51
C VAL A 81 -2.72 7.70 16.86
N GLY A 82 -1.94 8.39 16.03
CA GLY A 82 -0.51 8.64 16.26
C GLY A 82 -0.27 9.38 17.58
N ASP A 83 -1.04 10.43 17.86
CA ASP A 83 -0.94 11.23 19.09
C ASP A 83 -1.25 10.40 20.34
N ASN A 84 -2.24 9.52 20.28
CA ASN A 84 -2.58 8.63 21.39
C ASN A 84 -1.49 7.57 21.64
N ILE A 85 -0.93 7.00 20.57
CA ILE A 85 0.19 6.06 20.64
C ILE A 85 1.41 6.75 21.28
N GLU A 86 1.74 7.98 20.88
CA GLU A 86 2.80 8.80 21.48
C GLU A 86 2.57 9.06 22.98
N GLN A 87 1.32 9.23 23.39
CA GLN A 87 0.92 9.39 24.79
C GLN A 87 0.90 8.07 25.59
N GLY A 88 1.30 6.96 24.97
CA GLY A 88 1.40 5.66 25.61
C GLY A 88 0.08 4.89 25.69
N GLN A 89 -0.98 5.35 25.01
CA GLN A 89 -2.21 4.57 24.89
C GLN A 89 -1.98 3.31 24.04
N SER A 90 -2.72 2.25 24.33
CA SER A 90 -2.69 1.03 23.51
C SER A 90 -3.29 1.25 22.14
N PHE A 91 -2.83 0.52 21.12
CA PHE A 91 -3.42 0.53 19.78
C PHE A 91 -4.93 0.30 19.79
N VAL A 92 -5.43 -0.57 20.67
CA VAL A 92 -6.88 -0.82 20.84
C VAL A 92 -7.62 0.41 21.38
N GLY A 93 -6.97 1.19 22.25
CA GLY A 93 -7.51 2.45 22.76
C GLY A 93 -7.49 3.53 21.68
N SER A 94 -6.35 3.67 21.01
CA SER A 94 -6.17 4.63 19.91
C SER A 94 -7.10 4.34 18.71
N SER A 95 -7.38 3.08 18.42
CA SER A 95 -8.33 2.71 17.35
C SER A 95 -9.78 3.02 17.72
N GLY A 96 -10.12 3.06 19.01
CA GLY A 96 -11.38 3.62 19.52
C GLY A 96 -11.55 5.09 19.16
N ASP A 97 -10.47 5.86 19.17
CA ASP A 97 -10.50 7.30 18.94
C ASP A 97 -10.62 7.71 17.46
N ILE A 98 -10.30 6.80 16.52
CA ILE A 98 -10.63 6.95 15.09
C ILE A 98 -12.12 7.29 14.90
N MET A 99 -12.99 6.78 15.78
CA MET A 99 -14.41 7.04 15.71
C MET A 99 -14.80 8.46 16.13
N TYR A 100 -14.05 9.05 17.07
CA TYR A 100 -14.36 10.33 17.68
C TYR A 100 -13.65 11.50 17.00
N SER A 101 -12.62 11.23 16.18
CA SER A 101 -11.89 12.25 15.41
C SER A 101 -12.66 12.80 14.20
N ILE A 102 -13.78 12.19 13.82
CA ILE A 102 -14.56 12.68 12.69
C ILE A 102 -15.59 13.73 13.16
N PRO A 103 -15.62 14.92 12.55
CA PRO A 103 -16.67 15.89 12.81
C PRO A 103 -18.00 15.38 12.23
N TYR A 104 -18.85 14.82 13.08
CA TYR A 104 -20.24 14.54 12.73
C TYR A 104 -21.06 15.83 12.80
N SER A 105 -21.93 16.07 11.81
CA SER A 105 -23.13 16.84 12.10
C SER A 105 -23.99 16.06 13.11
N GLU A 106 -24.77 16.76 13.93
CA GLU A 106 -25.64 16.13 14.92
C GLU A 106 -26.59 15.08 14.30
N THR A 107 -27.04 15.32 13.07
CA THR A 107 -27.83 14.35 12.29
C THR A 107 -27.02 13.10 11.94
N GLN A 108 -25.80 13.25 11.41
CA GLN A 108 -24.94 12.11 11.10
C GLN A 108 -24.54 11.33 12.35
N TYR A 109 -24.34 12.02 13.48
CA TYR A 109 -24.08 11.38 14.76
C TYR A 109 -25.30 10.55 15.20
N ASN A 110 -26.49 11.13 15.18
CA ASN A 110 -27.71 10.43 15.63
C ASN A 110 -28.13 9.30 14.66
N GLU A 111 -27.85 9.43 13.36
CA GLU A 111 -28.07 8.37 12.36
C GLU A 111 -27.03 7.25 12.47
N ALA A 112 -25.76 7.59 12.73
CA ALA A 112 -24.68 6.62 12.90
C ALA A 112 -24.64 6.00 14.30
N PHE A 113 -25.27 6.59 15.31
CA PHE A 113 -25.17 6.13 16.70
C PHE A 113 -26.54 6.10 17.44
N PRO A 114 -27.61 5.52 16.87
CA PRO A 114 -28.97 5.72 17.40
C PRO A 114 -29.23 5.10 18.78
N SER A 115 -28.45 4.09 19.20
CA SER A 115 -28.37 3.54 20.57
C SER A 115 -27.75 2.13 20.49
N LEU A 116 -26.55 1.88 21.03
CA LEU A 116 -26.01 0.58 21.54
C LEU A 116 -24.46 0.61 21.59
N PRO A 117 -23.78 0.00 22.59
CA PRO A 117 -22.33 0.14 22.84
C PRO A 117 -21.38 -0.55 21.82
N ILE A 118 -21.85 -0.86 20.60
CA ILE A 118 -21.09 -1.55 19.54
C ILE A 118 -21.00 -0.64 18.30
N HIS A 119 -20.54 0.60 18.51
CA HIS A 119 -20.64 1.70 17.56
C HIS A 119 -19.53 1.77 16.50
N TYR A 120 -18.56 0.86 16.54
CA TYR A 120 -17.45 0.76 15.58
C TYR A 120 -17.90 0.65 14.11
N ASN A 121 -19.10 0.10 13.87
CA ASN A 121 -19.53 -0.37 12.57
C ASN A 121 -19.92 0.77 11.59
N ASN A 122 -20.58 1.84 12.03
CA ASN A 122 -21.31 2.72 11.08
C ASN A 122 -20.45 3.68 10.26
N LEU A 123 -19.37 4.21 10.84
CA LEU A 123 -18.42 5.05 10.09
C LEU A 123 -17.59 4.22 9.11
N MET A 124 -17.00 3.14 9.62
CA MET A 124 -16.19 2.26 8.79
C MET A 124 -17.05 1.64 7.70
N ASN A 125 -18.31 1.30 7.99
CA ASN A 125 -19.29 0.94 6.96
C ASN A 125 -19.56 2.07 5.96
N SER A 126 -19.58 3.34 6.37
CA SER A 126 -19.81 4.45 5.45
C SER A 126 -18.61 4.66 4.51
N LEU A 127 -17.39 4.56 5.01
CA LEU A 127 -16.17 4.60 4.20
C LEU A 127 -16.04 3.35 3.34
N ALA A 128 -16.15 2.16 3.94
CA ALA A 128 -16.15 0.88 3.23
C ALA A 128 -17.26 0.84 2.17
N LYS A 129 -18.45 1.37 2.42
CA LYS A 129 -19.51 1.47 1.41
C LYS A 129 -19.21 2.52 0.33
N LYS A 130 -18.71 3.70 0.71
CA LYS A 130 -18.35 4.75 -0.24
C LYS A 130 -17.25 4.28 -1.19
N TYR A 131 -16.28 3.54 -0.66
CA TYR A 131 -15.13 3.07 -1.39
C TYR A 131 -15.26 1.61 -1.85
N HIS A 132 -16.35 0.92 -1.50
CA HIS A 132 -16.53 -0.53 -1.69
C HIS A 132 -15.33 -1.36 -1.22
N ALA A 133 -14.80 -1.03 -0.04
CA ALA A 133 -13.69 -1.73 0.57
C ALA A 133 -14.18 -2.95 1.37
N ASP A 134 -13.49 -4.08 1.23
CA ASP A 134 -13.59 -5.24 2.11
C ASP A 134 -12.84 -5.02 3.43
N ASN A 135 -11.72 -4.30 3.37
CA ASN A 135 -10.86 -4.06 4.51
C ASN A 135 -10.34 -2.63 4.52
N VAL A 136 -10.03 -2.11 5.71
CA VAL A 136 -9.44 -0.78 5.86
C VAL A 136 -8.14 -0.85 6.65
N VAL A 137 -7.07 -0.31 6.08
CA VAL A 137 -5.78 -0.16 6.75
C VAL A 137 -5.59 1.29 7.15
N PHE A 138 -5.42 1.55 8.44
CA PHE A 138 -5.11 2.86 8.99
C PHE A 138 -3.61 2.96 9.26
N ILE A 139 -2.94 3.90 8.61
CA ILE A 139 -1.50 4.16 8.74
C ILE A 139 -1.31 5.40 9.61
N ALA A 140 -0.80 5.17 10.82
CA ALA A 140 -0.50 6.21 11.78
C ALA A 140 0.97 6.66 11.71
N SER A 141 1.22 7.86 12.25
CA SER A 141 2.53 8.49 12.42
C SER A 141 3.58 7.53 13.03
N PRO A 142 4.91 7.74 12.82
CA PRO A 142 5.94 6.73 13.04
C PRO A 142 6.28 6.45 14.52
N SER A 143 5.40 6.77 15.45
CA SER A 143 5.55 6.38 16.84
C SER A 143 5.22 4.90 16.98
N SER A 144 6.25 4.10 17.27
CA SER A 144 6.05 2.74 17.72
C SER A 144 5.81 2.76 19.24
N ARG A 145 4.86 1.95 19.74
CA ARG A 145 4.62 1.84 21.17
C ARG A 145 5.45 0.71 21.74
N ASN A 146 6.23 0.98 22.79
CA ASN A 146 6.80 -0.10 23.59
C ASN A 146 5.75 -0.59 24.60
N VAL A 147 5.38 -1.86 24.51
CA VAL A 147 4.56 -2.59 25.48
C VAL A 147 5.49 -3.54 26.22
N GLY A 148 6.02 -3.09 27.36
CA GLY A 148 7.18 -3.74 27.99
C GLY A 148 8.42 -3.56 27.10
N ASP A 149 9.10 -4.67 26.78
CA ASP A 149 10.27 -4.69 25.89
C ASP A 149 9.89 -4.92 24.41
N VAL A 150 8.59 -5.09 24.09
CA VAL A 150 8.12 -5.37 22.74
C VAL A 150 7.51 -4.13 22.13
N THR A 151 8.00 -3.77 20.95
CA THR A 151 7.45 -2.66 20.17
C THR A 151 6.23 -3.14 19.37
N GLN A 152 5.02 -2.71 19.76
CA GLN A 152 3.82 -2.93 18.97
C GLN A 152 3.84 -1.97 17.77
N ILE A 153 3.78 -2.55 16.56
CA ILE A 153 3.85 -1.83 15.29
C ILE A 153 2.57 -1.93 14.46
N GLY A 154 1.66 -2.82 14.86
CA GLY A 154 0.37 -3.08 14.24
C GLY A 154 -0.64 -3.66 15.22
N ASN A 155 -1.91 -3.59 14.82
CA ASN A 155 -3.01 -4.23 15.48
C ASN A 155 -4.17 -4.42 14.50
N ALA A 156 -4.56 -5.66 14.27
CA ALA A 156 -5.80 -6.00 13.62
C ALA A 156 -6.99 -5.61 14.50
N ILE A 157 -7.88 -4.80 13.94
CA ILE A 157 -9.21 -4.64 14.51
C ILE A 157 -10.08 -5.73 13.90
N GLN A 158 -10.20 -6.82 14.66
CA GLN A 158 -10.77 -8.10 14.25
C GLN A 158 -12.15 -7.87 13.62
N SER A 159 -12.28 -8.20 12.31
CA SER A 159 -13.44 -8.11 11.40
C SER A 159 -13.59 -6.89 10.46
N TRP A 160 -12.68 -5.92 10.44
CA TRP A 160 -12.97 -4.62 9.79
C TRP A 160 -11.74 -3.89 9.27
N GLY A 161 -10.63 -3.97 9.98
CA GLY A 161 -9.44 -3.27 9.51
C GLY A 161 -8.19 -3.57 10.31
N VAL A 162 -7.15 -2.84 9.96
CA VAL A 162 -5.80 -2.97 10.50
C VAL A 162 -5.32 -1.58 10.86
N VAL A 163 -4.76 -1.37 12.03
CA VAL A 163 -4.02 -0.16 12.38
C VAL A 163 -2.54 -0.48 12.40
N VAL A 164 -1.74 0.26 11.66
CA VAL A 164 -0.28 0.06 11.59
C VAL A 164 0.44 1.39 11.70
N THR A 165 1.67 1.33 12.19
CA THR A 165 2.58 2.47 12.17
C THR A 165 3.33 2.51 10.86
N LEU A 166 3.64 3.72 10.38
CA LEU A 166 4.50 3.88 9.19
C LEU A 166 5.86 3.19 9.37
N GLY A 167 6.48 3.33 10.56
CA GLY A 167 7.74 2.67 10.88
C GLY A 167 7.63 1.14 10.84
N GLY A 168 6.50 0.58 11.28
CA GLY A 168 6.20 -0.84 11.14
C GLY A 168 6.19 -1.31 9.69
N LEU A 169 5.49 -0.58 8.81
CA LEU A 169 5.45 -0.91 7.38
C LEU A 169 6.83 -0.86 6.73
N GLN A 170 7.67 0.12 7.13
CA GLN A 170 9.03 0.29 6.62
C GLN A 170 9.97 -0.85 7.07
N ASN A 171 9.78 -1.35 8.30
CA ASN A 171 10.69 -2.28 8.94
C ASN A 171 10.28 -3.76 8.83
N SER A 172 9.02 -4.05 8.45
CA SER A 172 8.53 -5.41 8.33
C SER A 172 7.72 -5.58 7.05
N SER A 173 8.22 -6.37 6.10
CA SER A 173 7.56 -6.65 4.82
C SER A 173 6.31 -7.53 4.93
N THR A 174 6.12 -8.20 6.07
CA THR A 174 5.00 -9.12 6.32
C THR A 174 3.97 -8.54 7.29
N LEU A 175 4.12 -7.28 7.71
CA LEU A 175 3.26 -6.67 8.72
C LEU A 175 1.78 -6.74 8.33
N LEU A 176 1.40 -6.30 7.13
CA LEU A 176 -0.01 -6.37 6.73
C LEU A 176 -0.51 -7.81 6.62
N THR A 177 0.33 -8.75 6.17
CA THR A 177 -0.03 -10.17 6.10
C THR A 177 -0.29 -10.76 7.49
N HIS A 178 0.50 -10.37 8.49
CA HIS A 178 0.31 -10.76 9.88
C HIS A 178 -1.03 -10.24 10.42
N GLU A 179 -1.29 -8.94 10.27
CA GLU A 179 -2.53 -8.34 10.78
C GLU A 179 -3.76 -8.86 10.03
N TRP A 180 -3.68 -9.08 8.71
CA TRP A 180 -4.78 -9.70 7.99
C TRP A 180 -5.00 -11.17 8.38
N GLY A 181 -3.97 -11.90 8.77
CA GLY A 181 -4.13 -13.22 9.39
C GLY A 181 -5.03 -13.16 10.63
N HIS A 182 -4.86 -12.14 11.48
CA HIS A 182 -5.77 -11.91 12.61
C HIS A 182 -7.19 -11.53 12.15
N ASN A 183 -7.36 -10.76 11.08
CA ASN A 183 -8.69 -10.52 10.49
C ASN A 183 -9.35 -11.80 9.96
N LEU A 184 -8.56 -12.81 9.59
CA LEU A 184 -9.01 -14.14 9.17
C LEU A 184 -9.16 -15.14 10.34
N GLY A 185 -9.14 -14.65 11.58
CA GLY A 185 -9.38 -15.45 12.78
C GLY A 185 -8.16 -16.21 13.31
N LEU A 186 -6.96 -15.93 12.79
CA LEU A 186 -5.74 -16.55 13.29
C LEU A 186 -5.30 -15.93 14.61
N GLY A 187 -4.77 -16.77 15.51
CA GLY A 187 -4.00 -16.34 16.67
C GLY A 187 -2.51 -16.20 16.33
N HIS A 188 -1.70 -15.87 17.33
CA HIS A 188 -0.25 -15.98 17.15
C HIS A 188 0.18 -17.45 17.13
N THR A 189 1.15 -17.77 16.26
CA THR A 189 1.89 -19.02 16.29
C THR A 189 2.60 -19.17 17.65
N SER A 190 2.68 -20.40 18.16
CA SER A 190 3.28 -20.66 19.47
C SER A 190 4.77 -20.28 19.51
N GLU A 191 5.27 -19.86 20.67
CA GLU A 191 6.69 -19.51 20.85
C GLU A 191 7.61 -20.68 20.51
N GLU A 192 7.20 -21.91 20.83
CA GLU A 192 7.95 -23.12 20.49
C GLU A 192 8.12 -23.28 18.97
N GLU A 193 7.07 -23.06 18.18
CA GLU A 193 7.14 -23.12 16.73
C GLU A 193 7.94 -21.97 16.14
N CYS A 194 7.73 -20.75 16.65
CA CYS A 194 8.49 -19.56 16.25
C CYS A 194 9.99 -19.67 16.56
N SER A 195 10.37 -20.42 17.59
CA SER A 195 11.78 -20.69 17.91
C SER A 195 12.46 -21.60 16.87
N LYS A 196 11.69 -22.41 16.15
CA LYS A 196 12.19 -23.33 15.11
C LYS A 196 12.26 -22.63 13.75
N LYS A 197 11.27 -21.80 13.45
CA LYS A 197 11.14 -21.08 12.18
C LYS A 197 10.22 -19.87 12.38
N GLN A 198 10.57 -18.73 11.80
CA GLN A 198 9.85 -17.48 12.00
C GLN A 198 8.67 -17.35 11.04
N TYR A 199 7.49 -17.83 11.41
CA TYR A 199 6.29 -17.76 10.59
C TYR A 199 5.63 -16.37 10.59
N VAL A 200 4.73 -16.14 9.64
CA VAL A 200 3.98 -14.88 9.50
C VAL A 200 3.24 -14.53 10.78
N MET A 201 2.60 -15.49 11.44
CA MET A 201 1.80 -15.26 12.66
C MET A 201 2.61 -15.29 13.95
N CYS A 202 3.95 -15.26 13.90
CA CYS A 202 4.76 -15.10 15.12
C CYS A 202 4.56 -13.71 15.74
N ALA A 203 4.40 -13.66 17.07
CA ALA A 203 4.09 -12.42 17.80
C ALA A 203 5.22 -11.37 17.79
N ILE A 204 6.45 -11.79 17.48
CA ILE A 204 7.63 -10.92 17.44
C ILE A 204 8.14 -10.91 16.01
N ALA A 205 8.18 -9.71 15.40
CA ALA A 205 8.74 -9.53 14.07
C ALA A 205 10.24 -9.86 14.09
N SER A 206 10.66 -10.76 13.21
CA SER A 206 12.06 -11.10 12.95
C SER A 206 12.68 -10.12 11.94
N GLU A 207 14.00 -9.88 12.01
CA GLU A 207 14.74 -9.16 10.97
C GLU A 207 14.75 -9.91 9.62
N SER A 208 14.40 -11.18 9.63
CA SER A 208 14.24 -12.04 8.45
C SER A 208 13.00 -12.93 8.65
N PRO A 209 11.80 -12.37 8.54
CA PRO A 209 10.57 -13.15 8.72
C PRO A 209 10.48 -14.16 7.58
N ASP A 210 10.19 -15.41 7.92
CA ASP A 210 9.86 -16.41 6.91
C ASP A 210 8.49 -16.05 6.33
N THR A 211 8.33 -16.25 5.03
CA THR A 211 7.16 -15.79 4.26
C THR A 211 6.09 -16.88 4.19
N ALA A 212 5.90 -17.61 5.28
CA ALA A 212 5.01 -18.76 5.32
C ALA A 212 4.10 -18.78 6.55
N PHE A 213 2.88 -19.26 6.33
CA PHE A 213 1.95 -19.72 7.36
C PHE A 213 2.29 -21.17 7.76
N ILE A 214 1.96 -21.57 8.99
CA ILE A 214 1.98 -23.01 9.34
C ILE A 214 0.76 -23.73 8.75
N GLU A 215 0.82 -25.06 8.68
CA GLU A 215 -0.25 -25.86 8.07
C GLU A 215 -1.61 -25.66 8.79
N SER A 216 -1.61 -25.51 10.11
CA SER A 216 -2.82 -25.21 10.87
C SER A 216 -3.41 -23.85 10.53
N ASP A 217 -2.59 -22.81 10.36
CA ASP A 217 -3.06 -21.47 9.95
C ASP A 217 -3.77 -21.54 8.59
N VAL A 218 -3.17 -22.26 7.62
CA VAL A 218 -3.75 -22.44 6.29
C VAL A 218 -5.07 -23.18 6.35
N LYS A 219 -5.16 -24.21 7.20
CA LYS A 219 -6.37 -24.97 7.43
C LYS A 219 -7.46 -24.10 8.06
N ASP A 220 -7.11 -23.31 9.07
CA ASP A 220 -8.06 -22.46 9.79
C ASP A 220 -8.57 -21.32 8.90
N MET A 221 -7.70 -20.66 8.13
CA MET A 221 -8.11 -19.66 7.13
C MET A 221 -9.11 -20.26 6.12
N LYS A 222 -8.81 -21.45 5.56
CA LYS A 222 -9.72 -22.11 4.63
C LYS A 222 -11.06 -22.46 5.28
N GLY A 223 -11.02 -22.92 6.53
CA GLY A 223 -12.24 -23.23 7.28
C GLY A 223 -13.08 -22.00 7.59
N VAL A 224 -12.44 -20.85 7.83
CA VAL A 224 -13.15 -19.57 7.99
C VAL A 224 -13.76 -19.15 6.65
N MET A 225 -13.01 -19.21 5.55
CA MET A 225 -13.49 -18.83 4.21
C MET A 225 -14.65 -19.71 3.70
N ASP A 226 -14.59 -21.02 3.92
CA ASP A 226 -15.64 -21.96 3.49
C ASP A 226 -16.80 -22.07 4.50
N GLY A 227 -16.72 -21.36 5.62
CA GLY A 227 -17.71 -21.34 6.68
C GLY A 227 -17.79 -22.62 7.53
N THR A 228 -16.83 -23.53 7.41
CA THR A 228 -16.75 -24.74 8.24
C THR A 228 -16.18 -24.49 9.64
N ILE A 229 -15.43 -23.40 9.82
CA ILE A 229 -14.94 -22.92 11.11
C ILE A 229 -15.62 -21.59 11.43
N ASP A 230 -16.31 -21.54 12.57
CA ASP A 230 -16.72 -20.28 13.16
C ASP A 230 -15.47 -19.59 13.74
N PRO A 231 -15.08 -18.38 13.29
CA PRO A 231 -13.91 -17.67 13.82
C PRO A 231 -14.03 -17.39 15.33
N TYR A 232 -15.26 -17.31 15.86
CA TYR A 232 -15.48 -17.17 17.30
C TYR A 232 -15.06 -18.42 18.07
N SER A 233 -15.04 -19.58 17.42
CA SER A 233 -14.66 -20.86 18.03
C SER A 233 -13.14 -21.03 18.16
N THR A 234 -12.37 -20.39 17.29
CA THR A 234 -10.90 -20.38 17.35
C THR A 234 -10.38 -19.24 18.22
N ASN A 235 -11.09 -18.11 18.28
CA ASN A 235 -10.75 -17.00 19.16
C ASN A 235 -12.03 -16.21 19.56
N PRO A 236 -12.45 -16.23 20.84
CA PRO A 236 -13.72 -15.65 21.30
C PRO A 236 -13.80 -14.12 21.17
N TRP A 237 -12.71 -13.47 20.77
CA TRP A 237 -12.63 -12.03 20.54
C TRP A 237 -12.89 -11.64 19.08
N VAL A 238 -12.89 -12.59 18.14
CA VAL A 238 -13.00 -12.31 16.71
C VAL A 238 -14.44 -12.00 16.33
N LEU A 239 -14.73 -10.76 15.93
CA LEU A 239 -16.02 -10.40 15.36
C LEU A 239 -16.25 -11.10 14.00
N ASP A 240 -17.50 -11.45 13.74
CA ASP A 240 -17.99 -12.26 12.62
C ASP A 240 -17.46 -11.85 11.23
N HIS A 241 -16.70 -12.74 10.58
CA HIS A 241 -16.23 -12.57 9.20
C HIS A 241 -17.38 -12.52 8.18
N ARG A 242 -18.61 -12.94 8.53
CA ARG A 242 -19.77 -12.87 7.64
C ARG A 242 -20.15 -11.43 7.28
N LEU A 243 -19.61 -10.42 7.96
CA LEU A 243 -19.70 -9.03 7.50
C LEU A 243 -18.98 -8.82 6.16
N LEU A 244 -17.99 -9.64 5.80
CA LEU A 244 -17.31 -9.63 4.49
C LEU A 244 -18.12 -10.28 3.36
N SER A 245 -19.14 -11.11 3.69
CA SER A 245 -19.95 -11.82 2.68
C SER A 245 -20.80 -10.90 1.79
N HIS A 246 -20.88 -9.61 2.11
CA HIS A 246 -21.50 -8.58 1.28
C HIS A 246 -20.50 -7.67 0.55
N TYR A 247 -19.21 -7.74 0.89
CA TYR A 247 -18.18 -6.87 0.31
C TYR A 247 -17.30 -7.61 -0.71
N SER A 248 -17.24 -8.94 -0.65
CA SER A 248 -16.41 -9.80 -1.52
C SER A 248 -16.80 -9.83 -3.01
N THR A 249 -17.67 -8.92 -3.46
CA THR A 249 -17.94 -8.76 -4.89
C THR A 249 -17.01 -7.66 -5.37
N PRO A 250 -15.98 -7.98 -6.19
CA PRO A 250 -15.08 -6.96 -6.71
C PRO A 250 -15.89 -5.79 -7.24
N MET A 251 -15.46 -4.56 -6.92
CA MET A 251 -16.09 -3.37 -7.46
C MET A 251 -16.36 -3.55 -8.95
N LYS A 252 -17.61 -3.42 -9.35
CA LYS A 252 -17.97 -3.53 -10.75
C LYS A 252 -17.31 -2.36 -11.47
N LYS A 253 -16.23 -2.63 -12.19
CA LYS A 253 -15.61 -1.67 -13.12
C LYS A 253 -16.68 -1.10 -14.04
N LEU A 254 -17.00 0.18 -13.85
CA LEU A 254 -18.03 0.88 -14.59
C LEU A 254 -17.48 1.50 -15.86
N VAL A 255 -16.23 1.97 -15.86
CA VAL A 255 -15.65 2.71 -16.99
C VAL A 255 -14.16 2.43 -17.19
N ASN A 256 -13.68 2.57 -18.43
CA ASN A 256 -12.26 2.47 -18.75
C ASN A 256 -11.60 3.85 -18.71
N VAL A 257 -10.36 3.89 -18.23
CA VAL A 257 -9.52 5.09 -18.29
C VAL A 257 -8.50 4.92 -19.41
N ASN A 258 -8.50 5.84 -20.37
CA ASN A 258 -7.45 5.94 -21.37
C ASN A 258 -6.48 7.05 -20.97
N LEU A 259 -5.18 6.74 -20.96
CA LEU A 259 -4.13 7.71 -20.72
C LEU A 259 -3.38 7.96 -22.03
N SER A 260 -3.28 9.23 -22.42
CA SER A 260 -2.44 9.65 -23.55
C SER A 260 -1.55 10.82 -23.15
N ILE A 261 -0.40 10.94 -23.81
CA ILE A 261 0.53 12.04 -23.59
C ILE A 261 0.80 12.67 -24.94
N GLU A 262 0.63 14.00 -25.03
CA GLU A 262 0.76 14.73 -26.28
C GLU A 262 2.14 14.51 -26.94
N LYS A 263 3.21 14.56 -26.13
CA LYS A 263 4.58 14.28 -26.57
C LYS A 263 5.28 13.34 -25.62
N THR A 264 5.79 12.24 -26.15
CA THR A 264 6.54 11.22 -25.39
C THR A 264 8.06 11.36 -25.53
N ILE A 265 8.54 12.17 -26.49
CA ILE A 265 9.96 12.52 -26.64
C ILE A 265 10.08 14.03 -26.54
N LEU A 266 10.69 14.50 -25.45
CA LEU A 266 10.85 15.91 -25.12
C LEU A 266 12.28 16.33 -25.44
N ASP A 267 12.46 17.11 -26.50
CA ASP A 267 13.75 17.74 -26.80
C ASP A 267 14.09 18.81 -25.75
N TYR A 268 15.34 19.29 -25.73
CA TYR A 268 15.82 20.23 -24.73
C TYR A 268 15.15 21.62 -24.72
N THR A 269 14.21 21.87 -25.62
CA THR A 269 13.38 23.09 -25.67
C THR A 269 11.98 22.89 -25.09
N ILE A 270 11.61 21.65 -24.76
CA ILE A 270 10.28 21.28 -24.27
C ILE A 270 10.38 20.86 -22.79
N ASN A 271 10.01 21.79 -21.90
CA ASN A 271 10.09 21.59 -20.45
C ASN A 271 8.82 21.00 -19.82
N SER A 272 7.77 20.73 -20.61
CA SER A 272 6.54 20.10 -20.13
C SER A 272 5.85 19.31 -21.25
N THR A 273 5.02 18.35 -20.86
CA THR A 273 4.13 17.62 -21.77
C THR A 273 2.77 17.47 -21.12
N GLU A 274 1.70 17.49 -21.92
CA GLU A 274 0.35 17.34 -21.39
C GLU A 274 -0.02 15.85 -21.27
N VAL A 275 -0.40 15.43 -20.07
CA VAL A 275 -1.04 14.14 -19.78
C VAL A 275 -2.55 14.33 -19.88
N VAL A 276 -3.18 13.51 -20.71
CA VAL A 276 -4.63 13.54 -20.97
C VAL A 276 -5.23 12.24 -20.47
N LEU A 277 -6.17 12.38 -19.53
CA LEU A 277 -6.98 11.28 -19.01
C LEU A 277 -8.38 11.37 -19.59
N GLU A 278 -8.85 10.28 -20.19
CA GLU A 278 -10.19 10.18 -20.78
C GLU A 278 -10.94 8.97 -20.22
N LEU A 279 -12.11 9.21 -19.64
CA LEU A 279 -13.07 8.16 -19.29
C LEU A 279 -13.82 7.72 -20.56
N SER A 280 -14.06 6.41 -20.72
CA SER A 280 -14.80 5.91 -21.89
C SER A 280 -16.26 6.36 -21.94
N GLU A 281 -16.84 6.75 -20.80
CA GLU A 281 -18.18 7.33 -20.69
C GLU A 281 -18.30 8.21 -19.43
N PRO A 282 -19.26 9.14 -19.36
CA PRO A 282 -19.49 9.94 -18.14
C PRO A 282 -20.11 9.10 -17.03
N LEU A 283 -19.69 9.34 -15.79
CA LEU A 283 -20.32 8.81 -14.58
C LEU A 283 -21.17 9.90 -13.89
N ASP A 284 -22.21 9.49 -13.17
CA ASP A 284 -23.17 10.38 -12.49
C ASP A 284 -22.70 10.84 -11.09
N HIS A 285 -21.49 10.46 -10.71
CA HIS A 285 -20.84 10.78 -9.45
C HIS A 285 -19.37 11.18 -9.69
N GLU A 286 -18.70 11.71 -8.66
CA GLU A 286 -17.30 12.09 -8.74
C GLU A 286 -16.39 10.85 -8.87
N VAL A 287 -15.38 10.96 -9.73
CA VAL A 287 -14.43 9.88 -9.99
C VAL A 287 -13.03 10.40 -9.75
N SER A 288 -12.25 9.72 -8.92
CA SER A 288 -10.87 10.09 -8.65
C SER A 288 -9.91 9.06 -9.24
N ILE A 289 -8.94 9.51 -10.03
CA ILE A 289 -7.90 8.68 -10.65
C ILE A 289 -6.55 9.03 -10.04
N GLU A 290 -5.73 8.06 -9.67
CA GLU A 290 -4.34 8.33 -9.28
C GLU A 290 -3.38 8.20 -10.46
N LEU A 291 -2.65 9.27 -10.75
CA LEU A 291 -1.48 9.20 -11.62
C LEU A 291 -0.29 8.69 -10.85
N TYR A 292 0.47 7.79 -11.47
CA TYR A 292 1.74 7.32 -10.94
C TYR A 292 2.86 7.45 -11.96
N THR A 293 4.07 7.52 -11.44
CA THR A 293 5.31 7.53 -12.23
C THR A 293 6.21 6.37 -11.84
N GLU A 294 6.91 5.80 -12.81
CA GLU A 294 7.90 4.75 -12.58
C GLU A 294 9.23 5.19 -13.20
N SER A 295 10.28 5.31 -12.39
CA SER A 295 11.62 5.64 -12.88
C SER A 295 12.21 4.49 -13.70
N ILE A 296 12.79 4.81 -14.87
CA ILE A 296 13.68 3.89 -15.60
C ILE A 296 15.12 4.28 -15.33
N ASN A 297 15.46 5.53 -15.63
CA ASN A 297 16.76 6.14 -15.35
C ASN A 297 16.66 7.66 -15.05
N ALA A 298 15.45 8.21 -15.05
CA ALA A 298 15.14 9.55 -14.58
C ALA A 298 14.96 9.56 -13.06
N ILE A 299 15.47 10.59 -12.39
CA ILE A 299 15.39 10.75 -10.94
C ILE A 299 14.19 11.65 -10.61
N TYR A 300 13.29 11.17 -9.76
CA TYR A 300 12.14 11.92 -9.25
C TYR A 300 12.58 13.21 -8.53
N GLY A 301 11.84 14.31 -8.71
CA GLY A 301 12.18 15.62 -8.15
C GLY A 301 13.40 16.29 -8.77
N VAL A 302 14.14 15.59 -9.64
CA VAL A 302 15.28 16.13 -10.38
C VAL A 302 14.95 16.26 -11.86
N ASN A 303 14.42 15.20 -12.48
CA ASN A 303 14.13 15.13 -13.90
C ASN A 303 12.66 15.35 -14.26
N TYR A 304 11.77 15.15 -13.30
CA TYR A 304 10.33 15.35 -13.46
C TYR A 304 9.71 15.71 -12.10
N ASP A 305 8.61 16.44 -12.16
CA ASP A 305 8.01 17.11 -11.01
C ASP A 305 7.23 16.15 -10.10
N LYS A 306 7.18 16.50 -8.80
CA LYS A 306 6.31 15.87 -7.80
C LYS A 306 4.84 16.00 -8.15
N ASP A 307 4.49 17.08 -8.83
CA ASP A 307 3.09 17.39 -9.15
C ASP A 307 2.55 16.48 -10.26
N ILE A 308 3.36 15.65 -10.93
CA ILE A 308 2.87 14.58 -11.82
C ILE A 308 2.19 13.47 -11.00
N TYR A 309 2.67 13.23 -9.79
CA TYR A 309 2.15 12.23 -8.88
C TYR A 309 0.99 12.78 -8.04
N HIS A 310 -0.21 12.80 -8.60
CA HIS A 310 -1.39 13.29 -7.87
C HIS A 310 -2.68 12.56 -8.25
N ARG A 311 -3.70 12.77 -7.41
CA ARG A 311 -5.06 12.33 -7.66
C ARG A 311 -5.80 13.39 -8.47
N VAL A 312 -6.46 12.95 -9.52
CA VAL A 312 -7.23 13.76 -10.45
C VAL A 312 -8.70 13.44 -10.26
N THR A 313 -9.50 14.43 -9.86
CA THR A 313 -10.94 14.22 -9.66
C THR A 313 -11.76 14.79 -10.82
N PHE A 314 -12.56 13.93 -11.43
CA PHE A 314 -13.58 14.25 -12.42
C PHE A 314 -14.88 14.56 -11.70
N ALA A 315 -15.50 15.68 -12.03
CA ALA A 315 -16.85 15.99 -11.58
C ALA A 315 -17.87 15.04 -12.25
N PRO A 316 -19.10 14.91 -11.70
CA PRO A 316 -20.17 14.18 -12.38
C PRO A 316 -20.36 14.66 -13.82
N GLY A 317 -20.39 13.73 -14.77
CA GLY A 317 -20.52 14.02 -16.20
C GLY A 317 -19.22 14.41 -16.92
N GLU A 318 -18.13 14.66 -16.20
CA GLU A 318 -16.84 15.01 -16.79
C GLU A 318 -16.12 13.75 -17.29
N THR A 319 -15.63 13.77 -18.53
CA THR A 319 -14.95 12.61 -19.14
C THR A 319 -13.50 12.87 -19.49
N LYS A 320 -13.00 14.10 -19.32
CA LYS A 320 -11.65 14.46 -19.76
C LYS A 320 -10.95 15.41 -18.80
N LYS A 321 -9.73 15.07 -18.41
CA LYS A 321 -8.82 15.92 -17.63
C LYS A 321 -7.47 16.06 -18.32
N ARG A 322 -6.84 17.20 -18.12
CA ARG A 322 -5.54 17.56 -18.69
C ARG A 322 -4.63 18.06 -17.57
N ILE A 323 -3.40 17.60 -17.59
CA ILE A 323 -2.41 17.80 -16.54
C ILE A 323 -1.08 18.10 -17.20
N ASP A 324 -0.41 19.15 -16.76
CA ASP A 324 0.96 19.44 -17.21
C ASP A 324 1.97 18.60 -16.43
N ALA A 325 2.76 17.81 -17.16
CA ALA A 325 3.90 17.08 -16.62
C ALA A 325 5.19 17.84 -16.93
N ASN A 326 5.69 18.57 -15.94
CA ASN A 326 6.93 19.33 -16.06
C ASN A 326 8.17 18.42 -15.98
N VAL A 327 9.18 18.71 -16.79
CA VAL A 327 10.44 17.98 -16.86
C VAL A 327 11.65 18.91 -16.79
N THR A 328 12.76 18.36 -16.32
CA THR A 328 14.04 19.05 -16.24
C THR A 328 15.11 18.27 -17.01
N HIS A 329 15.69 18.94 -18.01
CA HIS A 329 16.76 18.37 -18.83
C HIS A 329 18.09 18.29 -18.08
N THR A 330 18.87 17.24 -18.36
CA THR A 330 20.23 17.07 -17.83
C THR A 330 21.24 16.85 -18.95
N GLY A 331 22.51 16.60 -18.61
CA GLY A 331 23.55 16.27 -19.59
C GLY A 331 23.40 14.89 -20.26
N LYS A 332 22.42 14.08 -19.85
CA LYS A 332 22.11 12.75 -20.42
C LYS A 332 20.62 12.61 -20.72
N ASP A 333 20.30 11.75 -21.67
CA ASP A 333 18.92 11.34 -21.92
C ASP A 333 18.43 10.54 -20.72
N VAL A 334 17.19 10.80 -20.30
CA VAL A 334 16.52 10.08 -19.22
C VAL A 334 15.08 9.73 -19.60
N SER A 335 14.49 8.78 -18.91
CA SER A 335 13.16 8.24 -19.17
C SER A 335 12.48 7.80 -17.89
N PHE A 336 11.17 7.92 -17.89
CA PHE A 336 10.25 7.44 -16.86
C PHE A 336 8.93 7.04 -17.52
N LYS A 337 8.12 6.25 -16.82
CA LYS A 337 6.77 5.91 -17.26
C LYS A 337 5.75 6.74 -16.50
N ILE A 338 4.62 7.03 -17.14
CA ILE A 338 3.42 7.57 -16.52
C ILE A 338 2.28 6.59 -16.80
N GLY A 339 1.53 6.25 -15.76
CA GLY A 339 0.29 5.49 -15.88
C GLY A 339 -0.79 6.12 -15.01
N ALA A 340 -2.04 5.78 -15.29
CA ALA A 340 -3.13 5.96 -14.36
C ALA A 340 -3.49 4.60 -13.79
N ARG A 341 -3.62 4.56 -12.48
CA ARG A 341 -4.10 3.40 -11.73
C ARG A 341 -5.10 3.90 -10.72
N ARG A 342 -5.92 2.98 -10.21
CA ARG A 342 -6.77 3.19 -9.03
C ARG A 342 -7.74 4.37 -9.16
N GLY A 343 -9.01 4.02 -9.20
CA GLY A 343 -10.12 4.93 -8.97
C GLY A 343 -11.37 4.11 -8.73
N LEU A 344 -12.34 4.70 -8.03
CA LEU A 344 -13.61 4.03 -7.80
C LEU A 344 -14.21 3.64 -9.15
N ASP A 345 -14.45 2.34 -9.32
CA ASP A 345 -15.09 1.72 -10.49
C ASP A 345 -14.29 1.78 -11.81
N LEU A 346 -12.95 1.84 -11.75
CA LEU A 346 -12.10 2.00 -12.95
C LEU A 346 -11.26 0.77 -13.30
N ASN A 347 -11.01 0.60 -14.60
CA ASN A 347 -9.88 -0.20 -15.09
C ASN A 347 -8.59 0.63 -15.12
N ASP A 348 -7.45 -0.03 -14.91
CA ASP A 348 -6.13 0.57 -15.11
C ASP A 348 -5.95 1.07 -16.55
N SER A 349 -5.24 2.17 -16.71
CA SER A 349 -4.92 2.69 -18.03
C SER A 349 -3.74 1.98 -18.67
N ASN A 350 -3.52 2.23 -19.95
CA ASN A 350 -2.22 1.98 -20.56
C ASN A 350 -1.12 2.82 -19.90
N VAL A 351 0.09 2.27 -19.88
CA VAL A 351 1.31 2.93 -19.37
C VAL A 351 2.08 3.54 -20.54
N VAL A 352 2.55 4.77 -20.39
CA VAL A 352 3.26 5.51 -21.44
C VAL A 352 4.65 5.92 -20.97
N THR A 353 5.68 5.62 -21.76
CA THR A 353 7.06 6.03 -21.49
C THR A 353 7.33 7.43 -22.04
N VAL A 354 7.84 8.32 -21.19
CA VAL A 354 8.33 9.66 -21.56
C VAL A 354 9.86 9.65 -21.55
N THR A 355 10.45 10.18 -22.62
CA THR A 355 11.90 10.36 -22.78
C THR A 355 12.24 11.84 -22.82
N VAL A 356 13.08 12.28 -21.88
CA VAL A 356 13.61 13.64 -21.81
C VAL A 356 15.02 13.64 -22.41
N LYS A 357 15.21 14.34 -23.52
CA LYS A 357 16.49 14.41 -24.21
C LYS A 357 17.48 15.30 -23.46
N SER A 358 18.76 14.93 -23.54
CA SER A 358 19.85 15.71 -22.98
C SER A 358 19.88 17.14 -23.53
N ASN A 359 20.20 18.10 -22.67
CA ASN A 359 20.51 19.45 -23.09
C ASN A 359 22.01 19.53 -23.45
N PRO A 360 22.37 19.76 -24.72
CA PRO A 360 23.77 19.78 -25.15
C PRO A 360 24.59 20.91 -24.49
N LYS A 361 23.92 21.96 -23.99
CA LYS A 361 24.57 23.05 -23.26
C LYS A 361 24.96 22.67 -21.82
N LEU A 362 24.39 21.59 -21.30
CA LEU A 362 24.69 21.05 -19.97
C LEU A 362 25.74 19.93 -20.01
N LYS A 363 26.36 19.67 -21.18
CA LYS A 363 27.51 18.79 -21.24
C LYS A 363 28.62 19.40 -20.38
N VAL A 364 28.98 18.70 -19.31
CA VAL A 364 30.22 18.94 -18.60
C VAL A 364 31.33 18.72 -19.62
N GLU A 365 31.94 19.80 -20.09
CA GLU A 365 33.24 19.69 -20.77
C GLU A 365 34.20 19.08 -19.75
N VAL A 366 34.40 17.76 -19.83
CA VAL A 366 35.65 17.19 -19.37
C VAL A 366 36.68 17.80 -20.29
N LYS A 367 37.33 18.88 -19.84
CA LYS A 367 38.54 19.38 -20.46
C LYS A 367 39.56 18.24 -20.38
N THR A 368 39.57 17.35 -21.36
CA THR A 368 40.70 16.50 -21.66
C THR A 368 41.79 17.43 -22.15
N GLY A 369 42.53 18.02 -21.19
CA GLY A 369 43.73 18.77 -21.47
C GLY A 369 44.65 17.89 -22.29
N LYS A 370 45.01 18.38 -23.49
CA LYS A 370 46.11 17.84 -24.27
C LYS A 370 47.31 17.65 -23.35
N SER A 371 47.86 16.45 -23.36
CA SER A 371 49.12 16.12 -22.71
C SER A 371 50.26 16.93 -23.34
N SER A 372 50.54 18.12 -22.81
CA SER A 372 51.90 18.63 -22.80
C SER A 372 52.61 17.91 -21.66
N LYS A 373 53.61 17.10 -22.01
CA LYS A 373 54.62 16.60 -21.08
C LYS A 373 55.18 17.81 -20.33
N ASP A 374 54.86 17.95 -19.06
CA ASP A 374 55.77 18.47 -18.03
C ASP A 374 55.22 18.16 -16.63
N SER A 375 56.15 17.68 -15.82
CA SER A 375 56.18 17.42 -14.38
C SER A 375 55.04 17.88 -13.44
N GLY A 376 54.55 16.91 -12.65
CA GLY A 376 54.44 17.07 -11.18
C GLY A 376 53.12 17.58 -10.59
N GLY A 377 52.48 16.77 -9.75
CA GLY A 377 51.49 17.25 -8.77
C GLY A 377 50.37 16.28 -8.40
N SER A 378 50.69 15.18 -7.72
CA SER A 378 49.72 14.29 -7.09
C SER A 378 49.02 14.95 -5.89
N LEU A 379 47.96 15.72 -6.14
CA LEU A 379 47.09 16.29 -5.11
C LEU A 379 45.99 15.31 -4.63
N GLY A 380 46.26 14.00 -4.71
CA GLY A 380 45.27 12.94 -4.43
C GLY A 380 45.39 12.21 -3.09
N PHE A 381 46.44 12.44 -2.29
CA PHE A 381 46.63 11.70 -1.02
C PHE A 381 47.16 12.55 0.14
N TYR A 382 47.99 13.56 -0.11
CA TYR A 382 48.55 14.40 0.96
C TYR A 382 47.54 15.38 1.59
N SER A 383 46.56 15.84 0.82
CA SER A 383 45.44 16.67 1.33
C SER A 383 44.55 15.89 2.29
N LEU A 384 44.35 14.60 2.02
CA LEU A 384 43.58 13.69 2.87
C LEU A 384 44.32 13.39 4.19
N PHE A 385 45.65 13.21 4.13
CA PHE A 385 46.48 13.02 5.33
C PHE A 385 46.60 14.30 6.18
N GLY A 386 46.65 15.48 5.54
CA GLY A 386 46.68 16.77 6.24
C GLY A 386 45.39 17.06 7.02
N LEU A 387 44.22 16.71 6.45
CA LEU A 387 42.92 16.85 7.13
C LEU A 387 42.75 15.83 8.27
N LEU A 388 43.26 14.61 8.12
CA LEU A 388 43.26 13.61 9.19
C LEU A 388 44.14 14.04 10.38
N LEU A 389 45.34 14.58 10.13
CA LEU A 389 46.23 15.09 11.18
C LEU A 389 45.65 16.29 11.95
N LEU A 390 44.94 17.19 11.26
CA LEU A 390 44.23 18.31 11.91
C LEU A 390 43.05 17.84 12.77
N SER A 391 42.41 16.71 12.44
CA SER A 391 41.33 16.14 13.27
C SER A 391 41.85 15.53 14.59
N PHE A 392 43.06 14.95 14.58
CA PHE A 392 43.68 14.40 15.79
C PHE A 392 44.24 15.48 16.71
N LEU A 393 44.78 16.58 16.16
CA LEU A 393 45.28 17.71 16.95
C LEU A 393 44.16 18.54 17.61
N ARG A 394 42.90 18.42 17.13
CA ARG A 394 41.76 19.11 17.75
C ARG A 394 41.22 18.39 18.99
N LYS A 395 41.58 17.13 19.22
CA LYS A 395 41.05 16.31 20.33
C LYS A 395 41.91 16.34 21.60
N THR A 396 43.07 17.00 21.59
CA THR A 396 43.99 17.05 22.75
C THR A 396 43.93 18.33 23.57
N ASN A 397 43.09 19.31 23.23
CA ASN A 397 42.96 20.58 23.98
C ASN A 397 41.56 20.77 24.59
N THR A 398 41.13 19.82 25.42
CA THR A 398 40.08 20.05 26.43
C THR A 398 40.54 19.44 27.75
N ASN A 399 41.28 20.25 28.51
CA ASN A 399 41.45 20.16 29.97
C ASN A 399 41.87 21.55 30.45
N VAL A 400 40.88 22.41 30.70
CA VAL A 400 40.80 23.34 31.83
C VAL A 400 39.33 23.41 32.23
#